data_AF-A0A7C2FGW4-F1
#
_entry.id   AF-A0A7C2FGW4-F1
#
_cell.length_a   1.000
_cell.length_b   1.000
_cell.length_c   1.000
_cell.angle_alpha   90.00
_cell.angle_beta   90.00
_cell.angle_gamma   90.00
#
_symmetry.space_group_name_H-M   'P 1'
#
loop_
_entity.id
_entity.type
_entity.pdbx_description
1 polymer ?
#
loop_
_entity_poly.entity_id
_entity_poly.type
_entity_poly.pdbx_seq_one_letter_code
_entity_poly.pdbx_strand_id
1 'polypeptide(L)' 'MSRDQVVGALLMVLAVAVIIVYGWIVFFTEWSLLLLQITGFIAVAGVFGILGWIGYTLATTPPP' A
#
# COMPACT_ATOMS: atom_id res chain seq x y z
N MET A 1 -16.72 1.35 -25.92
CA MET A 1 -16.31 0.68 -24.67
C MET A 1 -17.29 1.08 -23.58
N SER A 2 -17.71 0.16 -22.71
CA SER A 2 -18.52 0.53 -21.55
C SER A 2 -17.68 1.37 -20.57
N ARG A 3 -18.34 2.17 -19.73
CA ARG A 3 -17.66 3.01 -18.73
C ARG A 3 -16.72 2.17 -17.84
N ASP A 4 -17.18 0.99 -17.45
CA ASP A 4 -16.44 0.06 -16.61
C ASP A 4 -15.22 -0.52 -17.33
N GLN A 5 -15.31 -0.79 -18.64
CA GLN A 5 -14.16 -1.22 -19.45
C GLN A 5 -13.08 -0.15 -19.52
N VAL A 6 -13.45 1.12 -19.64
CA VAL A 6 -12.49 2.24 -19.68
C VAL A 6 -11.80 2.40 -18.33
N VAL A 7 -12.55 2.35 -17.23
CA VAL A 7 -11.99 2.42 -15.87
C VAL A 7 -11.06 1.23 -15.61
N GLY A 8 -11.49 0.02 -15.97
CA GLY A 8 -10.67 -1.19 -15.83
C GLY A 8 -9.36 -1.11 -16.60
N ALA A 9 -9.41 -0.67 -17.87
CA ALA A 9 -8.21 -0.48 -18.68
C ALA A 9 -7.27 0.58 -18.10
N LEU A 10 -7.81 1.68 -17.58
CA LEU A 10 -7.02 2.77 -17.00
C LEU A 10 -6.33 2.31 -15.70
N LEU A 11 -7.04 1.57 -14.85
CA LEU A 11 -6.46 0.95 -13.65
C LEU A 11 -5.37 -0.06 -13.99
N MET A 12 -5.56 -0.87 -15.03
CA MET A 12 -4.54 -1.83 -15.49
C MET A 12 -3.27 -1.11 -15.93
N VAL A 13 -3.39 -0.10 -16.80
CA VAL A 13 -2.23 0.67 -17.28
C VAL A 13 -1.51 1.36 -16.12
N LEU A 14 -2.27 1.94 -15.19
CA LEU A 14 -1.71 2.61 -14.02
C LEU A 14 -0.96 1.62 -13.11
N ALA A 15 -1.52 0.43 -12.87
CA ALA A 15 -0.85 -0.62 -12.10
C ALA A 15 0.45 -1.07 -12.75
N VAL A 16 0.45 -1.32 -14.07
CA VAL A 16 1.66 -1.69 -14.82
C VAL A 16 2.71 -0.59 -14.74
N ALA A 17 2.32 0.68 -14.91
CA ALA A 17 3.23 1.81 -14.81
C ALA A 17 3.88 1.91 -13.43
N VAL A 18 3.10 1.75 -12.36
CA VAL A 18 3.62 1.74 -10.97
C VAL A 18 4.61 0.60 -10.75
N ILE A 19 4.32 -0.61 -11.25
CA ILE A 19 5.24 -1.76 -11.12
C ILE A 19 6.57 -1.47 -11.81
N ILE A 20 6.55 -0.93 -13.02
CA ILE A 20 7.75 -0.60 -13.79
C ILE A 20 8.57 0.46 -13.05
N VAL A 21 7.95 1.54 -12.59
CA VAL A 21 8.62 2.63 -11.87
C VAL A 21 9.22 2.12 -10.56
N TYR A 22 8.46 1.35 -9.78
CA TYR A 22 8.93 0.79 -8.52
C TYR A 22 10.13 -0.13 -8.74
N GLY A 23 10.03 -1.08 -9.68
CA GLY A 23 11.13 -1.97 -10.04
C GLY A 23 12.35 -1.20 -10.52
N TRP A 24 12.17 -0.17 -11.33
CA TRP A 24 13.28 0.66 -11.80
C TRP A 24 14.06 1.30 -10.65
N ILE A 25 13.36 1.92 -9.70
CA ILE A 25 13.99 2.57 -8.54
C ILE A 25 14.73 1.53 -7.68
N VAL A 26 14.12 0.37 -7.44
CA VAL A 26 14.71 -0.70 -6.62
C VAL A 26 15.97 -1.29 -7.24
N PHE A 27 16.01 -1.48 -8.56
CA PHE A 27 17.12 -2.22 -9.20
C PHE A 27 18.19 -1.32 -9.83
N PHE A 28 17.86 -0.09 -10.23
CA PHE A 28 18.75 0.75 -11.05
C PHE A 28 19.11 2.09 -10.42
N THR A 29 18.69 2.37 -9.19
CA THR A 29 19.00 3.64 -8.51
C THR A 29 19.56 3.44 -7.11
N GLU A 30 20.28 4.44 -6.60
CA GLU A 30 20.82 4.47 -5.24
C GLU A 30 19.74 4.54 -4.14
N TRP A 31 18.51 4.90 -4.51
CA TRP A 31 17.37 5.05 -3.59
C TRP A 31 16.74 3.71 -3.19
N SER A 32 17.22 2.60 -3.72
CA SER A 32 16.67 1.25 -3.49
C SER A 32 16.46 0.94 -2.01
N LEU A 33 17.51 1.14 -1.20
CA LEU A 33 17.48 0.79 0.22
C LEU A 33 16.48 1.67 0.98
N LEU A 34 16.42 2.97 0.69
CA LEU A 34 15.44 3.87 1.30
C LEU A 34 14.00 3.50 0.91
N LEU A 35 13.76 3.24 -0.38
CA LEU A 35 12.43 2.86 -0.86
C LEU A 35 11.95 1.57 -0.21
N LEU A 36 12.82 0.55 -0.14
CA LEU A 36 12.50 -0.74 0.49
C LEU A 36 12.24 -0.59 2.00
N GLN A 37 13.01 0.25 2.69
CA GLN A 37 12.78 0.57 4.10
C GLN A 37 11.40 1.22 4.31
N ILE A 38 11.03 2.19 3.48
CA ILE A 38 9.71 2.85 3.56
C ILE A 38 8.59 1.84 3.28
N THR A 39 8.70 1.03 2.23
CA THR A 39 7.70 0.00 1.91
C THR A 39 7.54 -1.00 3.05
N GLY A 40 8.67 -1.49 3.62
CA GLY A 40 8.66 -2.40 4.76
C GLY A 40 8.05 -1.75 6.01
N PHE A 41 8.39 -0.50 6.29
CA PHE A 41 7.81 0.25 7.40
C PHE A 41 6.30 0.42 7.24
N ILE A 42 5.80 0.80 6.06
CA ILE A 42 4.36 0.95 5.80
C ILE A 42 3.64 -0.39 5.98
N ALA A 43 4.22 -1.51 5.54
CA ALA A 43 3.64 -2.83 5.76
C ALA A 43 3.49 -3.15 7.25
N VAL A 44 4.54 -2.92 8.04
CA VAL A 44 4.51 -3.13 9.50
C VAL A 44 3.53 -2.17 10.17
N ALA A 45 3.62 -0.86 9.87
CA ALA A 45 2.74 0.16 10.42
C ALA A 45 1.26 -0.10 10.08
N GLY A 46 0.96 -0.64 8.90
CA GLY A 46 -0.40 -1.06 8.53
C GLY A 46 -0.92 -2.17 9.43
N VAL A 47 -0.14 -3.24 9.63
CA VAL A 47 -0.51 -4.35 10.52
C VAL A 47 -0.70 -3.88 11.95
N PHE A 48 0.29 -3.18 12.50
CA PHE A 48 0.23 -2.71 13.89
C PHE A 48 -0.78 -1.58 14.09
N GLY A 49 -1.05 -0.77 13.07
CA GLY A 49 -2.12 0.21 13.08
C GLY A 49 -3.49 -0.43 13.21
N ILE A 50 -3.74 -1.52 12.47
CA ILE A 50 -4.98 -2.31 12.60
C ILE A 50 -5.07 -2.94 14.00
N LEU A 51 -3.99 -3.55 14.49
CA LEU A 51 -3.96 -4.12 15.85
C LEU A 51 -4.22 -3.05 16.92
N GLY A 52 -3.59 -1.88 16.79
CA GLY A 52 -3.80 -0.74 17.68
C GLY A 52 -5.25 -0.24 17.65
N TRP A 53 -5.85 -0.18 16.46
CA TRP A 53 -7.27 0.16 16.31
C TRP A 53 -8.18 -0.85 17.01
N ILE A 54 -7.95 -2.16 16.83
CA ILE A 54 -8.69 -3.21 17.53
C ILE A 54 -8.56 -3.02 19.05
N GLY A 55 -7.34 -2.86 19.56
CA GLY A 55 -7.09 -2.61 20.98
C GLY A 55 -7.81 -1.37 21.50
N TYR A 56 -7.82 -0.29 20.73
CA TYR A 56 -8.56 0.93 21.04
C TYR A 56 -10.06 0.69 21.13
N THR A 57 -10.65 -0.02 20.16
CA THR A 57 -12.09 -0.32 20.19
C THR A 57 -12.46 -1.17 21.42
N LEU A 58 -11.66 -2.19 21.76
CA LEU A 58 -11.89 -3.02 22.95
C LEU A 58 -11.78 -2.21 24.26
N ALA A 59 -10.83 -1.27 24.33
CA ALA A 59 -10.62 -0.42 25.50
C ALA A 59 -11.74 0.60 25.70
N THR A 60 -12.47 0.94 24.63
CA THR A 60 -13.49 2.02 24.63
C THR A 60 -14.91 1.50 24.51
N THR A 61 -15.13 0.22 24.21
CA THR A 61 -16.45 -0.41 24.28
C THR A 61 -16.92 -0.50 25.74
N PRO A 62 -18.03 0.15 26.12
CA PRO A 62 -18.63 -0.04 27.43
C PRO A 62 -19.00 -1.52 27.60
N PRO A 63 -18.78 -2.11 28.79
CA PRO A 63 -19.28 -3.45 29.06
C PRO A 63 -20.81 -3.50 28.89
N PRO A 64 -21.36 -4.58 28.32
CA PRO A 64 -22.80 -4.76 28.18
C PRO A 64 -23.53 -4.84 29.53
#